data_AF-A0A8T4BAW0-F1
#
_entry.id   AF-A0A8T4BAW0-F1
#
_cell.length_a   1.000
_cell.length_b   1.000
_cell.length_c   1.000
_cell.angle_alpha   90.00
_cell.angle_beta   90.00
_cell.angle_gamma   90.00
#
_symmetry.space_group_name_H-M   'P 1'
#
loop_
_entity.id
_entity.type
_entity.pdbx_description
1 polymer ?
#
loop_
_entity_poly.entity_id
_entity_poly.type
_entity_poly.pdbx_seq_one_letter_code
_entity_poly.pdbx_strand_id
1 'polypeptide(L)'
;MVRVLIVGNSKFPSDIITQNLVENSDKILACDGAIEKCIERGIKADYVIGDMDSLENITIEELKELNFQTIKIEDQNNNDLSKSIIFAQELGATRIDIIGVEGGSNQHQFASYWSILDCLIESYIHLEDSVV
;
A
#
# COMPACT_ATOMS: atom_id res chain seq x y z
N MET A 1 16.79 -0.16 10.55
CA MET A 1 15.57 0.64 10.78
C MET A 1 14.72 0.36 9.56
N VAL A 2 13.65 -0.43 9.69
CA VAL A 2 12.89 -0.95 8.55
C VAL A 2 11.94 0.12 8.03
N ARG A 3 12.06 0.46 6.74
CA ARG A 3 11.18 1.40 6.03
C ARG A 3 10.24 0.63 5.12
N VAL A 4 8.95 0.90 5.27
CA VAL A 4 7.90 0.23 4.50
C VAL A 4 7.21 1.25 3.61
N LEU A 5 7.09 0.92 2.32
CA LEU A 5 6.23 1.63 1.38
C LEU A 5 4.90 0.87 1.27
N ILE A 6 3.79 1.56 1.50
CA ILE A 6 2.44 1.03 1.26
C ILE A 6 1.86 1.69 0.01
N VAL A 7 1.35 0.87 -0.89
CA VAL A 7 0.78 1.30 -2.17
C VAL A 7 -0.72 1.03 -2.17
N GLY A 8 -1.51 2.09 -2.17
CA GLY A 8 -2.96 2.04 -2.32
C GLY A 8 -3.41 1.94 -3.78
N ASN A 9 -4.68 1.59 -4.00
CA ASN A 9 -5.24 1.39 -5.34
C ASN A 9 -5.83 2.68 -5.99
N SER A 10 -5.41 3.87 -5.56
CA SER A 10 -5.85 5.16 -6.15
C SER A 10 -4.81 5.73 -7.12
N LYS A 11 -4.81 7.04 -7.34
CA LYS A 11 -3.85 7.72 -8.22
C LYS A 11 -2.48 7.76 -7.55
N PHE A 12 -1.44 7.40 -8.31
CA PHE A 12 -0.05 7.49 -7.84
C PHE A 12 0.49 8.89 -8.12
N PRO A 13 1.43 9.38 -7.29
CA PRO A 13 2.19 10.57 -7.64
C PRO A 13 3.08 10.31 -8.86
N SER A 14 3.78 11.34 -9.33
CA SER A 14 4.74 11.25 -10.43
C SER A 14 5.74 10.11 -10.27
N ASP A 15 6.26 9.61 -11.40
CA ASP A 15 7.20 8.49 -11.40
C ASP A 15 8.49 8.82 -10.65
N ILE A 16 8.90 10.10 -10.61
CA ILE A 16 10.07 10.55 -9.86
C ILE A 16 9.88 10.31 -8.36
N ILE A 17 8.72 10.71 -7.82
CA ILE A 17 8.37 10.51 -6.41
C ILE A 17 8.24 9.01 -6.13
N THR A 18 7.49 8.31 -6.97
CA THR A 18 7.23 6.88 -6.81
C THR A 18 8.52 6.06 -6.81
N GLN A 19 9.41 6.26 -7.79
CA GLN A 19 10.68 5.53 -7.87
C GLN A 19 11.59 5.85 -6.68
N ASN A 20 11.65 7.13 -6.27
CA ASN A 20 12.44 7.50 -5.10
C ASN A 20 11.97 6.77 -3.84
N LEU A 21 10.66 6.66 -3.62
CA LEU A 21 10.11 5.93 -2.48
C LEU A 21 10.38 4.43 -2.55
N VAL A 22 10.23 3.84 -3.74
CA VAL A 22 10.53 2.41 -3.99
C VAL A 22 11.99 2.12 -3.67
N GLU A 23 12.93 2.90 -4.18
CA GLU A 23 14.37 2.72 -3.97
C GLU A 23 14.81 2.90 -2.51
N ASN A 24 14.09 3.72 -1.74
CA ASN A 24 14.40 4.01 -0.33
C ASN A 24 13.62 3.13 0.67
N SER A 25 12.83 2.19 0.19
CA SER A 25 12.04 1.26 1.00
C SER A 25 12.74 -0.10 1.14
N ASP A 26 12.70 -0.68 2.34
CA ASP A 26 13.18 -2.04 2.59
C ASP A 26 12.13 -3.09 2.20
N LYS A 27 10.85 -2.69 2.31
CA LYS A 27 9.67 -3.53 2.02
C LYS A 27 8.57 -2.73 1.35
N ILE A 28 7.89 -3.37 0.42
CA ILE A 28 6.77 -2.80 -0.34
C ILE A 28 5.51 -3.65 -0.14
N LEU A 29 4.45 -3.03 0.37
CA LEU A 29 3.13 -3.63 0.56
C LEU A 29 2.16 -3.05 -0.46
N ALA A 30 1.51 -3.88 -1.26
CA ALA A 30 0.42 -3.47 -2.14
C ALA A 30 -0.93 -3.77 -1.48
N CYS A 31 -1.81 -2.78 -1.39
CA CYS A 31 -3.19 -2.96 -0.91
C CYS A 31 -4.06 -3.53 -2.04
N ASP A 32 -4.48 -4.78 -1.89
CA ASP A 32 -5.39 -5.48 -2.79
C ASP A 32 -5.09 -5.20 -4.29
N GLY A 33 -6.04 -4.63 -5.04
CA GLY A 33 -5.92 -4.28 -6.46
C GLY A 33 -4.77 -3.33 -6.81
N ALA A 34 -4.12 -2.69 -5.84
CA ALA A 34 -2.91 -1.90 -6.10
C ALA A 34 -1.79 -2.75 -6.71
N ILE A 35 -1.81 -4.07 -6.50
CA ILE A 35 -0.80 -4.98 -7.07
C ILE A 35 -0.76 -4.94 -8.60
N GLU A 36 -1.90 -4.75 -9.27
CA GLU A 36 -1.95 -4.67 -10.73
C GLU A 36 -1.18 -3.45 -11.22
N LYS A 37 -1.41 -2.28 -10.60
CA LYS A 37 -0.67 -1.05 -10.89
C LYS A 37 0.82 -1.18 -10.58
N CYS A 38 1.18 -1.92 -9.52
CA CYS A 38 2.56 -2.22 -9.22
C CYS A 38 3.21 -3.02 -10.36
N ILE A 39 2.55 -4.09 -10.83
CA ILE A 39 3.03 -4.92 -11.94
C ILE A 39 3.19 -4.10 -13.22
N GLU A 40 2.19 -3.30 -13.59
CA GLU A 40 2.23 -2.45 -14.79
C GLU A 40 3.40 -1.46 -14.78
N ARG A 41 3.75 -0.94 -13.60
CA ARG A 41 4.85 0.02 -13.41
C ARG A 41 6.19 -0.63 -13.09
N GLY A 42 6.27 -1.96 -13.05
CA GLY A 42 7.48 -2.70 -12.69
C GLY A 42 7.91 -2.54 -11.23
N ILE A 43 6.98 -2.14 -10.34
CA ILE A 43 7.20 -2.08 -8.89
C ILE A 43 7.05 -3.49 -8.33
N LYS A 44 8.13 -3.99 -7.72
CA LYS A 44 8.13 -5.31 -7.11
C LYS A 44 7.64 -5.24 -5.67
N ALA A 45 6.34 -5.40 -5.46
CA ALA A 45 5.78 -5.56 -4.12
C ALA A 45 6.32 -6.84 -3.44
N ASP A 46 6.62 -6.78 -2.15
CA ASP A 46 6.96 -7.95 -1.35
C ASP A 46 5.69 -8.70 -0.91
N TYR A 47 4.64 -7.94 -0.57
CA TYR A 47 3.39 -8.46 -0.03
C TYR A 47 2.17 -7.83 -0.70
N VAL A 48 1.09 -8.60 -0.78
CA VAL A 48 -0.24 -8.11 -1.17
C VAL A 48 -1.17 -8.30 0.02
N ILE A 49 -1.74 -7.20 0.52
CA ILE A 49 -2.55 -7.17 1.75
C ILE A 49 -3.98 -6.77 1.39
N GLY A 50 -4.97 -7.52 1.85
CA GLY A 50 -6.38 -7.22 1.61
C GLY A 50 -7.26 -8.47 1.73
N ASP A 51 -8.52 -8.36 1.33
CA ASP A 51 -9.42 -9.51 1.18
C ASP A 51 -9.43 -10.08 -0.24
N MET A 52 -8.77 -9.40 -1.20
CA MET A 52 -8.58 -9.80 -2.60
C MET A 52 -9.87 -9.71 -3.42
N ASP A 53 -10.78 -8.82 -3.05
CA ASP A 53 -12.05 -8.61 -3.76
C ASP A 53 -11.94 -7.59 -4.90
N SER A 54 -10.86 -6.80 -4.90
CA SER A 54 -10.61 -5.70 -5.81
C SER A 54 -9.62 -6.03 -6.93
N LEU A 55 -9.27 -7.31 -7.09
CA LEU A 55 -8.49 -7.81 -8.21
C LEU A 55 -9.39 -7.96 -9.44
N GLU A 56 -9.05 -7.27 -10.53
CA GLU A 56 -9.85 -7.26 -11.76
C GLU A 56 -9.26 -8.20 -12.82
N ASN A 57 -7.93 -8.17 -12.96
CA ASN A 57 -7.23 -8.77 -14.09
C ASN A 57 -6.26 -9.87 -13.68
N ILE A 58 -5.97 -10.02 -12.38
CA ILE A 58 -5.06 -11.05 -11.86
C ILE A 58 -5.74 -11.90 -10.78
N THR A 59 -5.52 -13.20 -10.84
CA THR A 59 -6.03 -14.15 -9.85
C THR A 59 -5.07 -14.33 -8.68
N ILE A 60 -5.59 -14.80 -7.55
CA ILE A 60 -4.75 -15.17 -6.39
C ILE A 60 -3.77 -16.28 -6.77
N GLU A 61 -4.16 -17.20 -7.65
CA GLU A 61 -3.26 -18.22 -8.19
C GLU A 61 -2.08 -17.61 -8.96
N GLU A 62 -2.33 -16.66 -9.86
CA GLU A 62 -1.26 -15.98 -10.61
C GLU A 62 -0.33 -15.17 -9.71
N LEU A 63 -0.86 -14.51 -8.67
CA LEU A 63 -0.04 -13.82 -7.68
C LEU A 63 0.94 -14.78 -6.97
N LYS A 64 0.49 -16.00 -6.66
CA LYS A 64 1.34 -17.05 -6.06
C LYS A 64 2.39 -17.54 -7.06
N GLU A 65 2.04 -17.72 -8.33
CA GLU A 65 2.99 -18.11 -9.37
C GLU A 65 4.08 -17.04 -9.59
N LEU A 66 3.73 -15.76 -9.43
CA LEU A 66 4.65 -14.62 -9.47
C LEU A 66 5.46 -14.44 -8.17
N ASN A 67 5.33 -15.37 -7.21
CA ASN A 67 5.98 -15.35 -5.89
C ASN A 67 5.61 -14.14 -5.01
N PHE A 68 4.43 -13.53 -5.19
CA PHE A 68 3.94 -12.53 -4.25
C PHE A 68 3.43 -13.22 -2.98
N GLN A 69 3.78 -12.68 -1.81
CA GLN A 69 3.23 -13.15 -0.54
C GLN A 69 1.89 -12.48 -0.26
N THR A 70 0.80 -13.19 -0.52
CA THR A 70 -0.55 -12.72 -0.24
C THR A 70 -0.90 -12.93 1.23
N ILE A 71 -1.23 -11.86 1.94
CA ILE A 71 -1.74 -11.89 3.31
C ILE A 71 -3.22 -11.53 3.27
N LYS A 72 -4.06 -12.55 3.37
CA LYS A 72 -5.52 -12.37 3.39
C LYS A 72 -5.97 -12.00 4.80
N ILE A 73 -6.64 -10.85 4.94
CA ILE A 73 -7.22 -10.40 6.21
C ILE A 73 -8.71 -10.12 5.98
N GLU A 74 -9.56 -11.01 6.51
CA GLU A 74 -11.02 -11.00 6.30
C GLU A 74 -11.77 -9.94 7.14
N ASP A 75 -11.07 -9.10 7.91
CA ASP A 75 -11.71 -8.06 8.72
C ASP A 75 -12.28 -6.95 7.85
N GLN A 76 -13.60 -6.98 7.66
CA GLN A 76 -14.36 -6.00 6.87
C GLN A 76 -14.56 -4.65 7.59
N ASN A 77 -14.22 -4.55 8.89
CA ASN A 77 -14.36 -3.30 9.62
C ASN A 77 -13.20 -2.33 9.37
N ASN A 78 -12.07 -2.84 8.88
CA ASN A 78 -10.86 -2.07 8.60
C ASN A 78 -10.61 -2.01 7.10
N ASN A 79 -10.22 -0.83 6.61
CA ASN A 79 -9.78 -0.69 5.22
C ASN A 79 -8.41 -1.37 5.00
N ASP A 80 -8.05 -1.62 3.74
CA ASP A 80 -6.80 -2.33 3.42
C ASP A 80 -5.54 -1.55 3.78
N LEU A 81 -5.64 -0.21 3.86
CA LEU A 81 -4.55 0.62 4.35
C LEU A 81 -4.27 0.36 5.84
N SER A 82 -5.30 0.33 6.70
CA SER A 82 -5.17 0.03 8.12
C SER A 82 -4.62 -1.37 8.34
N LYS A 83 -5.10 -2.36 7.57
CA LYS A 83 -4.55 -3.72 7.58
C LYS A 83 -3.05 -3.73 7.22
N SER A 84 -2.67 -2.96 6.19
CA SER A 84 -1.27 -2.85 5.76
C SER A 84 -0.39 -2.13 6.79
N ILE A 85 -0.90 -1.12 7.49
CA ILE A 85 -0.19 -0.43 8.57
C ILE A 85 0.06 -1.37 9.74
N ILE A 86 -0.95 -2.16 10.15
CA ILE A 86 -0.80 -3.18 11.21
C ILE A 86 0.26 -4.20 10.80
N PHE A 87 0.21 -4.70 9.57
CA PHE A 87 1.21 -5.65 9.08
C PHE A 87 2.62 -5.03 9.03
N ALA A 88 2.75 -3.77 8.63
CA ALA A 88 4.03 -3.06 8.69
C ALA A 88 4.56 -2.96 10.13
N GLN A 89 3.70 -2.76 11.13
CA GLN A 89 4.08 -2.78 12.55
C GLN A 89 4.63 -4.16 12.96
N GLU A 90 3.98 -5.25 12.53
CA GLU A 90 4.44 -6.62 12.80
C GLU A 90 5.80 -6.92 12.15
N LEU A 91 6.08 -6.32 10.99
CA LEU A 91 7.40 -6.39 10.33
C LEU A 91 8.49 -5.58 11.05
N GLY A 92 8.16 -4.87 12.13
CA GLY A 92 9.09 -3.99 12.85
C GLY A 92 9.42 -2.71 12.09
N ALA A 93 8.45 -2.21 11.29
CA ALA A 93 8.59 -0.94 10.62
C ALA A 93 8.84 0.18 11.63
N THR A 94 9.64 1.14 11.18
CA THR A 94 10.03 2.32 11.96
C THR A 94 9.68 3.61 11.24
N ARG A 95 9.35 3.50 9.95
CA ARG A 95 8.80 4.52 9.10
C ARG A 95 7.89 3.87 8.06
N ILE A 96 6.76 4.50 7.79
CA ILE A 96 5.81 4.08 6.75
C ILE A 96 5.62 5.23 5.76
N ASP A 97 5.91 5.00 4.49
CA ASP A 97 5.59 5.93 3.42
C ASP A 97 4.40 5.36 2.62
N ILE A 98 3.43 6.19 2.25
CA ILE A 98 2.18 5.77 1.63
C ILE A 98 1.98 6.53 0.33
N ILE A 99 1.64 5.82 -0.74
CA ILE A 99 1.24 6.40 -2.05
C ILE A 99 -0.06 5.75 -2.52
N GLY A 100 -0.66 6.29 -3.58
CA GLY A 100 -1.82 5.64 -4.20
C GLY A 100 -3.09 5.78 -3.37
N VAL A 101 -3.20 6.84 -2.57
CA VAL A 101 -4.40 7.17 -1.77
C VAL A 101 -5.05 8.50 -2.20
N GLU A 102 -4.50 9.16 -3.22
CA GLU A 102 -5.01 10.42 -3.76
C GLU A 102 -6.19 10.18 -4.73
N GLY A 103 -7.27 10.94 -4.55
CA GLY A 103 -8.45 10.88 -5.41
C GLY A 103 -9.43 9.77 -5.04
N GLY A 104 -10.31 9.43 -5.99
CA GLY A 104 -11.40 8.47 -5.76
C GLY A 104 -12.56 9.09 -4.96
N SER A 105 -13.23 8.26 -4.14
CA SER A 105 -14.31 8.75 -3.29
C SER A 105 -13.74 9.48 -2.07
N ASN A 106 -14.40 10.57 -1.66
CA ASN A 106 -13.99 11.32 -0.46
C ASN A 106 -13.92 10.40 0.78
N GLN A 107 -14.80 9.40 0.86
CA GLN A 107 -14.80 8.43 1.95
C GLN A 107 -13.48 7.65 2.03
N HIS A 108 -12.95 7.16 0.91
CA HIS A 108 -11.67 6.45 0.88
C HIS A 108 -10.49 7.36 1.22
N GLN A 109 -10.54 8.60 0.73
CA GLN A 109 -9.48 9.57 0.99
C GLN A 109 -9.43 9.97 2.47
N PHE A 110 -10.58 10.28 3.08
CA PHE A 110 -10.66 10.56 4.51
C PHE A 110 -10.25 9.37 5.37
N ALA A 111 -10.65 8.16 4.99
CA ALA A 111 -10.23 6.96 5.70
C ALA A 111 -8.71 6.79 5.66
N SER A 112 -8.06 7.12 4.54
CA SER A 112 -6.60 7.06 4.43
C SER A 112 -5.89 8.03 5.38
N TYR A 113 -6.38 9.28 5.45
CA TYR A 113 -5.85 10.26 6.40
C TYR A 113 -6.13 9.88 7.86
N TRP A 114 -7.27 9.25 8.13
CA TRP A 114 -7.58 8.78 9.47
C TRP A 114 -6.64 7.64 9.90
N SER A 115 -6.35 6.70 9.00
CA SER A 115 -5.47 5.55 9.28
C SER A 115 -4.06 5.98 9.72
N ILE A 116 -3.52 7.09 9.19
CA ILE A 116 -2.21 7.59 9.62
C ILE A 116 -2.25 8.31 10.97
N LEU A 117 -3.37 8.92 11.36
CA LEU A 117 -3.52 9.58 12.66
C LEU A 117 -3.52 8.58 13.81
N ASP A 118 -4.11 7.40 13.59
CA ASP A 118 -4.11 6.31 14.55
C ASP A 118 -2.79 5.51 14.54
N CYS A 119 -1.89 5.79 13.59
CA CYS A 119 -0.62 5.09 13.46
C CYS A 119 0.42 5.59 14.48
N LEU A 120 0.94 4.65 15.29
CA LEU A 120 2.00 4.94 16.26
C LEU A 120 3.40 5.04 15.63
N ILE A 121 3.55 4.63 14.36
CA ILE A 121 4.80 4.71 13.61
C ILE A 121 4.83 6.03 12.84
N GLU A 122 6.01 6.63 12.74
CA GLU A 122 6.26 7.77 11.85
C GLU A 122 5.77 7.44 10.43
N SER A 123 4.71 8.13 9.98
CA SER A 123 4.05 7.81 8.72
C SER A 123 3.78 9.06 7.88
N TYR A 124 3.84 8.90 6.56
CA TYR A 124 3.69 10.00 5.59
C TYR A 124 2.89 9.54 4.39
N ILE A 125 1.97 10.39 3.94
CA ILE A 125 1.28 10.21 2.66
C ILE A 125 1.92 11.14 1.64
N HIS A 126 2.44 10.57 0.55
CA HIS A 126 3.04 11.31 -0.55
C HIS A 126 2.03 11.47 -1.67
N LEU A 127 1.62 12.72 -1.90
CA LEU A 127 0.74 13.16 -2.97
C LEU A 127 1.58 13.77 -4.09
N GLU A 128 0.94 14.17 -5.19
CA GLU A 128 1.64 14.82 -6.31
C GLU A 128 2.36 16.13 -5.89
N ASP A 129 1.72 16.94 -5.05
CA ASP A 129 2.15 18.31 -4.73
C ASP A 129 2.51 18.53 -3.26
N SER A 130 2.33 17.51 -2.42
CA SER A 130 2.44 17.64 -0.97
C SER A 130 2.73 16.31 -0.27
N VAL A 131 3.26 16.42 0.95
CA VAL A 131 3.44 15.28 1.87
C VAL A 131 2.63 15.61 3.13
N VAL A 132 1.75 14.69 3.51
CA VAL A 132 0.89 14.79 4.70
C VAL A 132 1.44 13.91 5.81
#